data_AF-A0A952IWU2-F1
#
_entry.id   AF-A0A952IWU2-F1
#
_cell.length_a   1.000
_cell.length_b   1.000
_cell.length_c   1.000
_cell.angle_alpha   90.00
_cell.angle_beta   90.00
_cell.angle_gamma   90.00
#
_symmetry.space_group_name_H-M   'P 1'
#
loop_
_entity.id
_entity.type
_entity.pdbx_description
1 polymer ?
#
loop_
_entity_poly.entity_id
_entity_poly.type
_entity_poly.pdbx_seq_one_letter_code
_entity_poly.pdbx_strand_id
1 'polypeptide(L)'
;MKAGTLLAVLAITAYLGFEAYAIKKASHRTKPSYIYNVLAESHAAARLCQFGDETLRRKFDSTMARVKIQFNDDLLEQLSAEDANRRIAEVTEKASARVQSLAESDDCSSQVMKDYFQRFRIYARRS
;
A
#
# COMPACT_ATOMS: atom_id res chain seq x y z
N MET A 1 25.25 7.17 40.80
CA MET A 1 23.98 6.51 40.41
C MET A 1 24.20 5.01 40.44
N LYS A 2 23.32 4.22 41.07
CA LYS A 2 23.47 2.75 41.11
C LYS A 2 23.25 2.19 39.71
N ALA A 3 24.09 1.24 39.28
CA ALA A 3 24.04 0.65 37.94
C ALA A 3 22.64 0.12 37.55
N GLY A 4 21.86 -0.38 38.52
CA GLY A 4 20.50 -0.84 38.30
C GLY A 4 19.49 0.25 37.90
N THR A 5 19.67 1.49 38.36
CA THR A 5 18.77 2.61 37.98
C THR A 5 19.03 3.06 36.55
N LEU A 6 20.27 3.00 36.08
CA LEU A 6 20.64 3.35 34.71
C LEU A 6 20.07 2.32 33.71
N LEU A 7 20.15 1.03 34.06
CA LEU A 7 19.59 -0.07 33.28
C LEU A 7 18.06 -0.01 33.18
N ALA A 8 17.37 0.31 34.28
CA ALA A 8 15.92 0.47 34.28
C ALA A 8 15.47 1.64 33.37
N VAL A 9 16.17 2.77 33.42
CA VAL A 9 15.86 3.93 32.56
C VAL A 9 16.10 3.62 31.08
N LEU A 10 17.17 2.90 30.75
CA LEU A 10 17.46 2.44 29.38
C LEU A 10 16.41 1.46 28.87
N ALA A 11 15.95 0.52 29.70
CA ALA A 11 14.91 -0.43 29.33
C ALA A 11 13.57 0.26 29.04
N ILE A 12 13.18 1.24 29.85
CA ILE A 12 11.94 2.01 29.67
C ILE A 12 12.00 2.87 28.39
N THR A 13 13.12 3.55 28.14
CA THR A 13 13.29 4.34 26.91
C THR A 13 13.34 3.47 25.65
N ALA A 14 13.99 2.30 25.71
CA ALA A 14 13.99 1.34 24.61
C ALA A 14 12.58 0.80 24.32
N TYR A 15 11.79 0.49 25.37
CA TYR A 15 10.42 0.02 25.23
C TYR A 15 9.51 1.08 24.59
N LEU A 16 9.55 2.32 25.09
CA LEU A 16 8.76 3.43 24.50
C LEU A 16 9.20 3.75 23.07
N GLY A 17 10.49 3.65 22.76
CA GLY A 17 11.01 3.79 21.40
C GLY A 17 10.50 2.70 20.46
N PHE A 18 10.41 1.45 20.96
CA PHE A 18 9.86 0.33 20.20
C PHE A 18 8.36 0.50 19.92
N GLU A 19 7.58 0.92 20.91
CA GLU A 19 6.14 1.19 20.72
C GLU A 19 5.92 2.34 19.74
N ALA A 20 6.67 3.45 19.87
CA ALA A 20 6.58 4.57 18.94
C ALA A 20 6.95 4.16 17.51
N TYR A 21 7.97 3.30 17.33
CA TYR A 21 8.35 2.75 16.04
C TYR A 21 7.26 1.83 15.47
N ALA A 22 6.67 0.95 16.29
CA ALA A 22 5.60 0.06 15.90
C ALA A 22 4.33 0.83 15.49
N ILE A 23 3.95 1.85 16.26
CA ILE A 23 2.81 2.74 15.95
C ILE A 23 3.05 3.51 14.66
N LYS A 24 4.25 4.07 14.45
CA LYS A 24 4.60 4.80 13.22
C LYS A 24 4.58 3.88 12.00
N LYS A 25 5.07 2.64 12.13
CA LYS A 25 5.07 1.63 11.07
C LYS A 25 3.64 1.13 10.76
N ALA A 26 2.82 0.95 11.78
CA ALA A 26 1.40 0.59 11.63
C ALA A 26 0.62 1.74 10.96
N SER A 27 0.82 2.97 11.41
CA SER A 27 0.21 4.18 10.83
C SER A 27 0.55 4.35 9.35
N HIS A 28 1.79 4.08 8.93
CA HIS A 28 2.14 4.17 7.51
C HIS A 28 1.34 3.19 6.63
N ARG A 29 1.07 1.97 7.13
CA ARG A 29 0.30 0.95 6.40
C ARG A 29 -1.20 1.26 6.31
N THR A 30 -1.69 2.19 7.11
CA THR A 30 -3.08 2.65 7.07
C THR A 30 -3.26 3.94 6.27
N LYS A 31 -2.17 4.58 5.80
CA LYS A 31 -2.27 5.82 5.01
C LYS A 31 -2.90 5.54 3.63
N PRO A 32 -3.82 6.40 3.15
CA PRO A 32 -4.42 6.27 1.82
C PRO A 32 -3.38 6.12 0.71
N SER A 33 -2.27 6.86 0.77
CA SER A 33 -1.16 6.75 -0.20
C SER A 33 -0.54 5.35 -0.29
N TYR A 34 -0.29 4.70 0.85
CA TYR A 34 0.25 3.34 0.90
C TYR A 34 -0.76 2.34 0.34
N ILE A 35 -2.02 2.44 0.77
CA ILE A 35 -3.09 1.54 0.32
C ILE A 35 -3.32 1.71 -1.19
N TYR A 36 -3.32 2.93 -1.70
CA TYR A 36 -3.48 3.20 -3.13
C TYR A 36 -2.38 2.55 -3.96
N ASN A 37 -1.11 2.66 -3.53
CA ASN A 37 -0.01 1.98 -4.22
C ASN A 37 -0.18 0.45 -4.24
N VAL A 38 -0.58 -0.15 -3.12
CA VAL A 38 -0.86 -1.60 -3.05
C VAL A 38 -2.00 -2.00 -4.00
N LEU A 39 -3.05 -1.18 -4.09
CA LEU A 39 -4.16 -1.40 -5.01
C LEU A 39 -3.72 -1.26 -6.46
N ALA A 40 -2.94 -0.23 -6.80
CA ALA A 40 -2.41 -0.01 -8.13
C ALA A 40 -1.53 -1.19 -8.60
N GLU A 41 -0.64 -1.69 -7.74
CA GLU A 41 0.19 -2.87 -8.05
C GLU A 41 -0.69 -4.12 -8.24
N SER A 42 -1.67 -4.35 -7.34
CA SER A 42 -2.55 -5.52 -7.43
C SER A 42 -3.44 -5.48 -8.68
N HIS A 43 -3.89 -4.28 -9.08
CA HIS A 43 -4.67 -4.06 -10.29
C HIS A 43 -3.84 -4.29 -11.54
N ALA A 44 -2.62 -3.75 -11.59
CA ALA A 44 -1.69 -3.97 -12.69
C ALA A 44 -1.39 -5.47 -12.88
N ALA A 45 -1.14 -6.20 -11.79
CA ALA A 45 -0.88 -7.64 -11.82
C ALA A 45 -2.10 -8.42 -12.31
N ALA A 46 -3.29 -8.08 -11.80
CA ALA A 46 -4.51 -8.74 -12.23
C ALA A 46 -4.83 -8.48 -13.70
N ARG A 47 -4.57 -7.27 -14.21
CA ARG A 47 -4.73 -6.93 -15.62
C ARG A 47 -3.75 -7.69 -16.51
N LEU A 48 -2.47 -7.70 -16.13
CA LEU A 48 -1.40 -8.33 -16.90
C LEU A 48 -1.61 -9.85 -17.02
N CYS A 49 -1.93 -10.51 -15.90
CA CYS A 49 -2.14 -11.96 -15.84
C CYS A 49 -3.60 -12.38 -16.10
N GLN A 50 -4.45 -11.46 -16.55
CA GLN A 50 -5.89 -11.68 -16.82
C GLN A 50 -6.65 -12.34 -15.66
N PHE A 51 -6.28 -11.99 -14.43
CA PHE A 51 -6.85 -12.56 -13.22
C PHE A 51 -8.20 -11.92 -12.86
N GLY A 52 -9.08 -12.73 -12.27
CA GLY A 52 -10.39 -12.31 -11.74
C GLY A 52 -11.46 -12.15 -12.82
N ASP A 53 -12.70 -12.52 -12.46
CA ASP A 53 -13.87 -12.27 -13.29
C ASP A 53 -14.31 -10.79 -13.25
N GLU A 54 -15.25 -10.43 -14.11
CA GLU A 54 -15.77 -9.06 -14.22
C GLU A 54 -16.41 -8.55 -12.93
N THR A 55 -17.06 -9.42 -12.15
CA THR A 55 -17.70 -9.04 -10.89
C THR A 55 -16.63 -8.68 -9.86
N LEU A 56 -15.59 -9.51 -9.75
CA LEU A 56 -14.47 -9.27 -8.85
C LEU A 56 -13.72 -7.98 -9.21
N ARG A 57 -13.52 -7.72 -10.51
CA ARG A 57 -12.90 -6.50 -11.02
C ARG A 57 -13.72 -5.26 -10.67
N ARG A 58 -15.02 -5.25 -10.97
CA ARG A 58 -15.90 -4.12 -10.63
C ARG A 58 -15.88 -3.78 -9.13
N LYS A 59 -15.90 -4.81 -8.28
CA LYS A 59 -15.80 -4.64 -6.83
C LYS A 59 -14.45 -4.05 -6.42
N PHE A 60 -13.36 -4.58 -6.97
CA PHE A 60 -12.03 -4.04 -6.72
C PHE A 60 -11.92 -2.57 -7.14
N ASP A 61 -12.41 -2.23 -8.33
CA ASP A 61 -12.35 -0.88 -8.90
C ASP A 61 -13.11 0.12 -8.04
N SER A 62 -14.26 -0.28 -7.48
CA SER A 62 -15.00 0.53 -6.50
C SER A 62 -14.16 0.83 -5.25
N THR A 63 -13.48 -0.19 -4.69
CA THR A 63 -12.55 0.02 -3.57
C THR A 63 -11.39 0.93 -3.96
N MET A 64 -10.80 0.75 -5.14
CA MET A 64 -9.71 1.59 -5.64
C MET A 64 -10.14 3.03 -5.84
N ALA A 65 -11.34 3.28 -6.37
CA ALA A 65 -11.90 4.63 -6.53
C ALA A 65 -12.08 5.34 -5.18
N ARG A 66 -12.63 4.65 -4.17
CA ARG A 66 -12.79 5.22 -2.82
C ARG A 66 -11.44 5.61 -2.19
N VAL A 67 -10.44 4.72 -2.28
CA VAL A 67 -9.10 5.01 -1.75
C VAL A 67 -8.40 6.12 -2.55
N LYS A 68 -8.63 6.19 -3.87
CA LYS A 68 -8.11 7.27 -4.72
C LYS A 68 -8.65 8.62 -4.27
N ILE A 69 -9.94 8.73 -3.96
CA ILE A 69 -10.55 9.96 -3.44
C ILE A 69 -9.87 10.38 -2.14
N GLN A 70 -9.77 9.46 -1.17
CA GLN A 70 -9.09 9.75 0.12
C GLN A 70 -7.63 10.16 -0.06
N PHE A 71 -6.90 9.50 -0.96
CA PHE A 71 -5.52 9.86 -1.25
C PHE A 71 -5.42 11.24 -1.94
N ASN A 72 -6.36 11.56 -2.83
CA ASN A 72 -6.42 12.88 -3.45
C ASN A 72 -6.72 13.96 -2.42
N ASP A 73 -7.64 13.72 -1.49
CA ASP A 73 -7.96 14.66 -0.41
C ASP A 73 -6.73 14.93 0.46
N ASP A 74 -5.99 13.88 0.89
CA ASP A 74 -4.72 14.01 1.62
C ASP A 74 -3.67 14.84 0.85
N LEU A 75 -3.62 14.73 -0.48
CA LEU A 75 -2.68 15.47 -1.31
C LEU A 75 -3.09 16.94 -1.46
N LEU A 76 -4.39 17.21 -1.60
CA LEU A 76 -4.93 18.56 -1.73
C LEU A 76 -4.75 19.40 -0.46
N GLU A 77 -4.56 18.78 0.71
CA GLU A 77 -4.16 19.50 1.92
C GLU A 77 -2.77 20.17 1.81
N GLN A 78 -1.92 19.70 0.90
CA GLN A 78 -0.50 20.08 0.83
C GLN A 78 -0.07 20.60 -0.56
N LEU A 79 -0.82 20.26 -1.60
CA LEU A 79 -0.45 20.46 -3.00
C LEU A 79 -1.58 21.13 -3.79
N SER A 80 -1.23 21.69 -4.94
CA SER A 80 -2.23 22.12 -5.92
C SER A 80 -2.97 20.91 -6.51
N ALA A 81 -4.16 21.14 -7.07
CA ALA A 81 -4.92 20.08 -7.73
C ALA A 81 -4.18 19.45 -8.92
N GLU A 82 -3.36 20.24 -9.63
CA GLU A 82 -2.55 19.74 -10.73
C GLU A 82 -1.43 18.81 -10.21
N ASP A 83 -0.73 19.22 -9.17
CA ASP A 83 0.35 18.44 -8.57
C ASP A 83 -0.17 17.16 -7.89
N ALA A 84 -1.35 17.22 -7.26
CA ALA A 84 -2.01 16.06 -6.68
C ALA A 84 -2.35 15.02 -7.76
N ASN A 85 -2.94 15.46 -8.89
CA ASN A 85 -3.24 14.59 -10.02
C ASN A 85 -1.97 13.97 -10.62
N ARG A 86 -0.93 14.78 -10.82
CA ARG A 86 0.38 14.29 -11.29
C ARG A 86 0.94 13.23 -10.35
N ARG A 87 0.84 13.44 -9.04
CA ARG A 87 1.33 12.49 -8.04
C ARG A 87 0.59 11.15 -8.08
N ILE A 88 -0.73 11.16 -8.26
CA ILE A 88 -1.53 9.94 -8.39
C ILE A 88 -1.15 9.18 -9.67
N ALA A 89 -0.95 9.90 -10.78
CA ALA A 89 -0.49 9.32 -12.03
C ALA A 89 0.89 8.66 -11.87
N GLU A 90 1.86 9.36 -11.28
CA GLU A 90 3.20 8.81 -11.01
C GLU A 90 3.17 7.52 -10.18
N VAL A 91 2.32 7.46 -9.14
CA VAL A 91 2.17 6.25 -8.31
C VAL A 91 1.62 5.10 -9.14
N THR A 92 0.63 5.37 -9.99
CA THR A 92 0.00 4.35 -10.85
C THR A 92 0.97 3.82 -11.91
N GLU A 93 1.73 4.71 -12.53
CA GLU A 93 2.75 4.36 -13.53
C GLU A 93 3.87 3.52 -12.89
N LYS A 94 4.41 3.97 -11.74
CA LYS A 94 5.45 3.23 -11.02
C LYS A 94 4.98 1.85 -10.57
N ALA A 95 3.75 1.74 -10.09
CA ALA A 95 3.17 0.46 -9.71
C ALA A 95 3.08 -0.49 -10.92
N SER A 96 2.62 0.03 -12.07
CA SER A 96 2.50 -0.76 -13.30
C SER A 96 3.86 -1.21 -13.82
N ALA A 97 4.84 -0.31 -13.89
CA ALA A 97 6.20 -0.61 -14.33
C ALA A 97 6.88 -1.63 -13.42
N ARG A 98 6.69 -1.51 -12.09
CA ARG A 98 7.22 -2.48 -11.13
C ARG A 98 6.65 -3.87 -11.35
N VAL A 99 5.34 -3.98 -11.51
CA VAL A 99 4.67 -5.27 -11.74
C VAL A 99 5.10 -5.87 -13.07
N GLN A 100 5.23 -5.06 -14.12
CA GLN A 100 5.73 -5.51 -15.41
C GLN A 100 7.16 -6.06 -15.30
N SER A 101 8.06 -5.35 -14.63
CA SER A 101 9.42 -5.83 -14.38
C SER A 101 9.44 -7.13 -13.59
N LEU A 102 8.55 -7.30 -12.60
CA LEU A 102 8.42 -8.55 -11.86
C LEU A 102 7.87 -9.69 -12.74
N ALA A 103 6.95 -9.39 -13.65
CA ALA A 103 6.39 -10.39 -14.57
C ALA A 103 7.39 -10.86 -15.63
N GLU A 104 8.34 -10.00 -16.01
CA GLU A 104 9.44 -10.36 -16.91
C GLU A 104 10.43 -11.33 -16.25
N SER A 105 10.65 -11.21 -14.94
CA SER A 105 11.50 -12.14 -14.18
C SER A 105 10.75 -13.39 -13.70
N ASP A 106 9.48 -13.24 -13.34
CA ASP A 106 8.65 -14.25 -12.69
C ASP A 106 7.33 -14.41 -13.44
N ASP A 107 6.98 -15.63 -13.87
CA ASP A 107 5.69 -15.88 -14.52
C ASP A 107 4.49 -15.56 -13.60
N CYS A 108 3.29 -15.44 -14.18
CA CYS A 108 2.02 -15.22 -13.47
C CYS A 108 1.71 -16.30 -12.41
N SER A 109 2.37 -17.46 -12.47
CA SER A 109 2.27 -18.54 -11.49
C SER A 109 3.16 -18.35 -10.24
N SER A 110 4.03 -17.33 -10.23
CA SER A 110 4.95 -17.02 -9.14
C SER A 110 4.25 -16.66 -7.83
N GLN A 111 4.97 -16.81 -6.72
CA GLN A 111 4.43 -16.45 -5.40
C GLN A 111 4.14 -14.94 -5.30
N VAL A 112 4.98 -14.11 -5.91
CA VAL A 112 4.79 -12.64 -5.92
C VAL A 112 3.48 -12.26 -6.60
N MET A 113 3.17 -12.86 -7.76
CA MET A 113 1.91 -12.61 -8.47
C MET A 113 0.71 -13.15 -7.69
N LYS A 114 0.83 -14.33 -7.08
CA LYS A 114 -0.20 -14.88 -6.18
C LYS A 114 -0.52 -13.97 -5.00
N ASP A 115 0.49 -13.33 -4.42
CA ASP A 115 0.28 -12.36 -3.34
C ASP A 115 -0.51 -11.14 -3.82
N TYR A 116 -0.22 -10.63 -5.02
CA TYR A 116 -1.01 -9.57 -5.66
C TYR A 116 -2.46 -10.00 -5.90
N PHE A 117 -2.68 -11.21 -6.39
CA PHE A 117 -4.02 -11.77 -6.61
C PHE A 117 -4.80 -11.96 -5.30
N GLN A 118 -4.13 -12.36 -4.23
CA GLN A 118 -4.73 -12.45 -2.90
C GLN A 118 -5.19 -11.08 -2.41
N ARG A 119 -4.34 -10.05 -2.55
CA ARG A 119 -4.71 -8.67 -2.20
C ARG A 119 -5.87 -8.19 -3.06
N PHE A 120 -5.85 -8.46 -4.36
CA PHE A 120 -6.95 -8.17 -5.27
C PHE A 120 -8.28 -8.73 -4.74
N ARG A 121 -8.32 -10.02 -4.37
CA ARG A 121 -9.51 -10.63 -3.77
C ARG A 121 -9.92 -10.00 -2.44
N ILE A 122 -8.97 -9.67 -1.56
CA ILE A 122 -9.25 -9.06 -0.25
C ILE A 122 -9.93 -7.70 -0.43
N TYR A 123 -9.41 -6.85 -1.30
CA TYR A 123 -9.94 -5.51 -1.50
C TYR A 123 -11.22 -5.48 -2.34
N ALA A 124 -11.44 -6.49 -3.19
CA ALA A 124 -12.73 -6.70 -3.85
C ALA A 124 -13.84 -7.17 -2.88
N ARG A 125 -13.52 -7.80 -1.75
CA ARG A 125 -14.54 -8.21 -0.76
C ARG A 125 -15.03 -7.08 0.13
N ARG A 126 -14.27 -5.99 0.21
CA ARG A 126 -14.59 -4.81 1.04
C ARG A 126 -15.43 -3.76 0.31
N SER A 127 -15.79 -4.01 -0.96
CA SER A 127 -16.59 -3.11 -1.80
C SER A 127 -18.03 -3.05 -1.33
#